data_AF-A0A6I9PEP4-F1
#
_entry.id   AF-A0A6I9PEP4-F1
#
_cell.length_a   1.000
_cell.length_b   1.000
_cell.length_c   1.000
_cell.angle_alpha   90.00
_cell.angle_beta   90.00
_cell.angle_gamma   90.00
#
_symmetry.space_group_name_H-M   'P 1'
#
loop_
_entity.id
_entity.type
_entity.pdbx_description
1 polymer ?
#
loop_
_entity_poly.entity_id
_entity_poly.type
_entity_poly.pdbx_seq_one_letter_code
_entity_poly.pdbx_strand_id
1 'polypeptide(L)'
;MVKEAIVTQADNFVDRPYSPMVTRIYSGNSAGLFFSNGRVWRRQRRFAMTMLRTFGLAKSSMERSICEESHHLQEAMQKEKGEPFDPVPLLNNAVANIICQIVFGRRYEYGDHNFQSMLKSLTEMAYLEGSIWALLYDAFPALMKLLPGPHCGIFSSSRSLEASIRGEIERHKLDLDPSNPRDYIDSFLIEEKHNRNSELRFDDDNLVLCCLDLFLAGSETTSKTLQWGLIYLINNAQIQDKVHAEIDRVIGQSRQPSMADRPNLPYTDAVIHEIQRMGNIVPLNGLRMAAKDTTLGDFVIPKRGHVVTPATARSVSQAGETVETDDNKWIVPSHHHTTLRTTYT
;
A
#
# COMPACT_ATOMS: atom_id res chain seq x y z
N MET A 1 12.85 -21.05 3.03
CA MET A 1 11.38 -21.16 3.06
C MET A 1 10.63 -19.95 2.51
N VAL A 2 10.64 -18.73 3.07
CA VAL A 2 9.81 -17.61 2.54
C VAL A 2 10.11 -17.27 1.06
N LYS A 3 11.38 -17.10 0.69
CA LYS A 3 11.80 -16.86 -0.71
C LYS A 3 11.39 -18.02 -1.62
N GLU A 4 11.54 -19.25 -1.13
CA GLU A 4 11.20 -20.46 -1.88
C GLU A 4 9.70 -20.52 -2.16
N ALA A 5 8.84 -20.26 -1.16
CA ALA A 5 7.40 -20.25 -1.32
C ALA A 5 6.92 -19.12 -2.26
N ILE A 6 7.37 -17.89 -2.04
CA ILE A 6 6.78 -16.71 -2.71
C ILE A 6 7.49 -16.30 -4.00
N VAL A 7 8.74 -16.72 -4.21
CA VAL A 7 9.51 -16.40 -5.41
C VAL A 7 9.72 -17.64 -6.28
N THR A 8 10.32 -18.69 -5.72
CA THR A 8 10.66 -19.89 -6.50
C THR A 8 9.42 -20.70 -6.87
N GLN A 9 8.45 -20.80 -5.97
CA GLN A 9 7.20 -21.54 -6.12
C GLN A 9 5.98 -20.60 -6.18
N ALA A 10 6.15 -19.37 -6.69
CA ALA A 10 5.15 -18.31 -6.61
C ALA A 10 3.74 -18.75 -7.11
N ASP A 11 3.68 -19.49 -8.21
CA ASP A 11 2.41 -19.98 -8.78
C ASP A 11 1.69 -20.98 -7.87
N ASN A 12 2.42 -21.69 -7.00
CA ASN A 12 1.83 -22.64 -6.05
C ASN A 12 1.18 -21.93 -4.86
N PHE A 13 1.62 -20.71 -4.51
CA PHE A 13 1.17 -19.96 -3.33
C PHE A 13 0.56 -18.59 -3.68
N VAL A 14 0.05 -18.44 -4.90
CA VAL A 14 -0.45 -17.15 -5.39
C VAL A 14 -1.81 -16.77 -4.77
N ASP A 15 -2.64 -17.77 -4.47
CA ASP A 15 -4.02 -17.58 -4.03
C ASP A 15 -4.12 -17.11 -2.57
N ARG A 16 -5.26 -16.49 -2.25
CA ARG A 16 -5.68 -16.05 -0.92
C ARG A 16 -6.60 -17.09 -0.28
N PRO A 17 -6.47 -17.35 1.04
CA PRO A 17 -7.40 -18.19 1.74
C PRO A 17 -8.77 -17.52 1.89
N TYR A 18 -9.76 -18.34 2.23
CA TYR A 18 -11.06 -17.85 2.67
C TYR A 18 -10.95 -17.21 4.06
N SER A 19 -11.50 -16.01 4.21
CA SER A 19 -11.65 -15.32 5.50
C SER A 19 -13.12 -14.90 5.66
N PRO A 20 -13.81 -15.32 6.74
CA PRO A 20 -15.17 -14.87 7.04
C PRO A 20 -15.31 -13.35 7.14
N MET A 21 -14.31 -12.66 7.69
CA MET A 21 -14.29 -11.19 7.79
C MET A 21 -14.24 -10.57 6.39
N VAL A 22 -13.24 -10.95 5.59
CA VAL A 22 -13.07 -10.46 4.21
C VAL A 22 -14.29 -10.76 3.38
N THR A 23 -14.89 -11.95 3.54
CA THR A 23 -16.07 -12.37 2.79
C THR A 23 -17.26 -11.44 3.00
N ARG A 24 -17.39 -10.83 4.18
CA ARG A 24 -18.47 -9.88 4.46
C ARG A 24 -18.29 -8.53 3.75
N ILE A 25 -17.08 -8.22 3.29
CA ILE A 25 -16.75 -7.01 2.53
C ILE A 25 -16.71 -7.33 1.03
N TYR A 26 -15.93 -8.33 0.63
CA TYR A 26 -15.63 -8.65 -0.77
C TYR A 26 -16.56 -9.70 -1.40
N SER A 27 -17.58 -10.17 -0.68
CA SER A 27 -18.43 -11.31 -1.10
C SER A 27 -17.62 -12.57 -1.44
N GLY A 28 -16.53 -12.80 -0.72
CA GLY A 28 -15.60 -13.93 -0.87
C GLY A 28 -14.31 -13.54 -1.57
N ASN A 29 -13.70 -14.51 -2.29
CA ASN A 29 -12.45 -14.32 -3.05
C ASN A 29 -12.69 -14.09 -4.55
N SER A 30 -13.81 -13.45 -4.90
CA SER A 30 -14.28 -13.27 -6.29
C SER A 30 -14.14 -11.83 -6.81
N ALA A 31 -13.68 -10.89 -5.98
CA ALA A 31 -13.60 -9.47 -6.30
C ALA A 31 -12.42 -8.76 -5.61
N GLY A 32 -12.11 -7.55 -6.05
CA GLY A 32 -10.98 -6.74 -5.61
C GLY A 32 -9.63 -7.18 -6.21
N LEU A 33 -8.58 -6.47 -5.82
CA LEU A 33 -7.17 -6.70 -6.14
C LEU A 33 -6.44 -7.49 -5.06
N PHE A 34 -6.83 -7.34 -3.78
CA PHE A 34 -6.15 -8.01 -2.66
C PHE A 34 -6.63 -9.43 -2.41
N PHE A 35 -7.95 -9.64 -2.44
CA PHE A 35 -8.59 -10.88 -1.97
C PHE A 35 -9.13 -11.79 -3.07
N SER A 36 -9.22 -11.32 -4.32
CA SER A 36 -9.62 -12.18 -5.45
C SER A 36 -8.59 -13.25 -5.77
N ASN A 37 -9.04 -14.35 -6.39
CA ASN A 37 -8.19 -15.44 -6.85
C ASN A 37 -8.35 -15.72 -8.36
N GLY A 38 -7.48 -16.58 -8.89
CA GLY A 38 -7.63 -17.15 -10.23
C GLY A 38 -7.59 -16.13 -11.38
N ARG A 39 -8.46 -16.32 -12.38
CA ARG A 39 -8.48 -15.50 -13.61
C ARG A 39 -8.89 -14.05 -13.34
N VAL A 40 -9.86 -13.84 -12.44
CA VAL A 40 -10.31 -12.50 -12.03
C VAL A 40 -9.13 -11.71 -11.46
N TRP A 41 -8.45 -12.26 -10.45
CA TRP A 41 -7.28 -11.61 -9.85
C TRP A 41 -6.20 -11.28 -10.87
N ARG A 42 -5.84 -12.23 -11.75
CA ARG A 42 -4.81 -12.00 -12.78
C ARG A 42 -5.19 -10.87 -13.72
N ARG A 43 -6.45 -10.81 -14.17
CA ARG A 43 -6.93 -9.77 -15.08
C ARG A 43 -6.97 -8.41 -14.39
N GLN A 44 -7.58 -8.34 -13.20
CA GLN A 44 -7.71 -7.11 -12.43
C GLN A 44 -6.35 -6.54 -12.00
N ARG A 45 -5.45 -7.40 -11.49
CA ARG A 45 -4.07 -7.01 -11.17
C ARG A 45 -3.31 -6.51 -12.39
N ARG A 46 -3.43 -7.18 -13.54
CA ARG A 46 -2.78 -6.73 -14.78
C ARG A 46 -3.31 -5.37 -15.21
N PHE A 47 -4.63 -5.19 -15.19
CA PHE A 47 -5.27 -3.93 -15.51
C PHE A 47 -4.80 -2.80 -14.60
N ALA A 48 -4.88 -2.99 -13.27
CA ALA A 48 -4.43 -2.01 -12.29
C ALA A 48 -2.94 -1.67 -12.43
N MET A 49 -2.06 -2.66 -12.63
CA MET A 49 -0.64 -2.38 -12.86
C MET A 49 -0.39 -1.59 -14.15
N THR A 50 -1.18 -1.82 -15.20
CA THR A 50 -1.09 -1.01 -16.42
C THR A 50 -1.54 0.42 -16.15
N MET A 51 -2.67 0.62 -15.46
CA MET A 51 -3.19 1.96 -15.16
C MET A 51 -2.28 2.73 -14.20
N LEU A 52 -1.79 2.07 -13.13
CA LEU A 52 -0.80 2.64 -12.23
C LEU A 52 0.47 3.04 -12.98
N ARG A 53 0.86 2.35 -14.05
CA ARG A 53 1.96 2.79 -14.92
C ARG A 53 1.55 3.96 -15.81
N THR A 54 0.41 3.88 -16.49
CA THR A 54 -0.05 4.91 -17.42
C THR A 54 -0.23 6.27 -16.74
N PHE A 55 -0.91 6.29 -15.58
CA PHE A 55 -1.20 7.51 -14.84
C PHE A 55 -0.15 7.83 -13.78
N GLY A 56 0.58 6.82 -13.29
CA GLY A 56 1.58 6.97 -12.24
C GLY A 56 3.03 6.69 -12.68
N LEU A 57 3.38 5.42 -12.87
CA LEU A 57 4.76 4.92 -12.83
C LEU A 57 5.55 5.02 -14.15
N ALA A 58 4.93 5.27 -15.31
CA ALA A 58 5.57 5.23 -16.62
C ALA A 58 5.69 6.58 -17.32
N LYS A 59 5.16 7.64 -16.72
CA LYS A 59 5.35 9.03 -17.14
C LYS A 59 5.67 9.84 -15.89
N SER A 60 6.44 10.92 -16.00
CA SER A 60 6.80 11.84 -14.91
C SER A 60 5.60 12.50 -14.20
N SER A 61 4.37 11.99 -14.37
CA SER A 61 3.16 12.40 -13.68
C SER A 61 3.16 12.02 -12.20
N MET A 62 3.53 10.79 -11.81
CA MET A 62 3.58 10.44 -10.37
C MET A 62 4.60 11.28 -9.62
N GLU A 63 5.81 11.40 -10.18
CA GLU A 63 6.84 12.23 -9.57
C GLU A 63 6.34 13.68 -9.42
N ARG A 64 5.69 14.23 -10.45
CA ARG A 64 5.07 15.55 -10.37
C ARG A 64 4.01 15.61 -9.27
N SER A 65 3.08 14.66 -9.21
CA SER A 65 2.05 14.58 -8.15
C SER A 65 2.66 14.51 -6.76
N ILE A 66 3.74 13.73 -6.58
CA ILE A 66 4.47 13.62 -5.32
C ILE A 66 5.13 14.96 -4.97
N CYS A 67 5.79 15.61 -5.93
CA CYS A 67 6.44 16.91 -5.72
C CYS A 67 5.42 18.01 -5.40
N GLU A 68 4.31 18.08 -6.13
CA GLU A 68 3.20 19.01 -5.88
C GLU A 68 2.61 18.79 -4.48
N GLU A 69 2.36 17.53 -4.10
CA GLU A 69 1.83 17.24 -2.78
C GLU A 69 2.84 17.48 -1.66
N SER A 70 4.12 17.25 -1.90
CA SER A 70 5.20 17.58 -0.97
C SER A 70 5.27 19.09 -0.73
N HIS A 71 5.03 19.91 -1.75
CA HIS A 71 4.94 21.36 -1.60
C HIS A 71 3.78 21.76 -0.71
N HIS A 72 2.58 21.22 -0.96
CA HIS A 72 1.42 21.48 -0.11
C HIS A 72 1.60 21.02 1.34
N LEU A 73 2.27 19.88 1.55
CA LEU A 73 2.63 19.40 2.87
C LEU A 73 3.58 20.37 3.58
N GLN A 74 4.62 20.86 2.88
CA GLN A 74 5.55 21.86 3.41
C GLN A 74 4.82 23.16 3.77
N GLU A 75 3.97 23.68 2.88
CA GLU A 75 3.15 24.87 3.14
C GLU A 75 2.25 24.69 4.37
N ALA A 76 1.65 23.51 4.54
CA ALA A 76 0.83 23.21 5.69
C ALA A 76 1.65 23.17 6.98
N MET A 77 2.80 22.50 6.98
CA MET A 77 3.70 22.44 8.14
C MET A 77 4.27 23.82 8.51
N GLN A 78 4.56 24.68 7.54
CA GLN A 78 5.06 26.05 7.79
C GLN A 78 4.04 26.93 8.52
N LYS A 79 2.74 26.65 8.40
CA LYS A 79 1.68 27.40 9.11
C LYS A 79 1.73 27.21 10.62
N GLU A 80 2.33 26.11 11.09
CA GLU A 80 2.54 25.83 12.51
C GLU A 80 3.64 26.72 13.12
N LYS A 81 4.40 27.46 12.31
CA LYS A 81 5.38 28.49 12.74
C LYS A 81 6.43 28.00 13.75
N GLY A 82 6.77 26.70 13.69
CA GLY A 82 7.75 26.09 14.58
C GLY A 82 7.20 25.64 15.94
N GLU A 83 5.90 25.82 16.18
CA GLU A 83 5.23 25.26 17.36
C GLU A 83 5.10 23.74 17.26
N PRO A 84 5.09 23.00 18.38
CA PRO A 84 4.82 21.56 18.36
C PRO A 84 3.41 21.27 17.82
N PHE A 85 3.31 20.33 16.86
CA PHE A 85 2.05 19.91 16.26
C PHE A 85 2.03 18.39 16.02
N ASP A 86 0.85 17.83 15.80
CA ASP A 86 0.69 16.44 15.36
C ASP A 86 0.80 16.35 13.83
N PRO A 87 1.84 15.71 13.25
CA PRO A 87 1.99 15.59 11.81
C PRO A 87 1.09 14.53 11.18
N VAL A 88 0.43 13.67 11.98
CA VAL A 88 -0.34 12.52 11.47
C VAL A 88 -1.43 12.94 10.47
N PRO A 89 -2.29 13.93 10.74
CA PRO A 89 -3.32 14.33 9.79
C PRO A 89 -2.72 14.84 8.48
N LEU A 90 -1.65 15.63 8.54
CA LEU A 90 -1.00 16.19 7.35
C LEU A 90 -0.36 15.10 6.48
N LEU A 91 0.34 14.15 7.10
CA LEU A 91 0.94 13.02 6.40
C LEU A 91 -0.11 12.08 5.79
N ASN A 92 -1.21 11.82 6.49
CA ASN A 92 -2.32 11.02 5.96
C ASN A 92 -2.94 11.70 4.74
N ASN A 93 -3.19 13.01 4.83
CA ASN A 93 -3.73 13.80 3.72
C ASN A 93 -2.82 13.81 2.49
N ALA A 94 -1.53 14.14 2.69
CA ALA A 94 -0.56 14.21 1.60
C ALA A 94 -0.46 12.88 0.86
N VAL A 95 -0.20 11.80 1.58
CA VAL A 95 -0.04 10.47 0.95
C VAL A 95 -1.32 10.03 0.25
N ALA A 96 -2.48 10.19 0.89
CA ALA A 96 -3.75 9.78 0.31
C ALA A 96 -4.09 10.58 -0.96
N ASN A 97 -3.74 11.86 -1.01
CA ASN A 97 -3.96 12.68 -2.21
C ASN A 97 -3.20 12.17 -3.43
N ILE A 98 -1.99 11.62 -3.26
CA ILE A 98 -1.22 11.04 -4.38
C ILE A 98 -2.00 9.89 -5.01
N ILE A 99 -2.55 8.97 -4.21
CA ILE A 99 -3.33 7.86 -4.75
C ILE A 99 -4.72 8.31 -5.25
N CYS A 100 -5.34 9.32 -4.62
CA CYS A 100 -6.59 9.90 -5.10
C CYS A 100 -6.47 10.54 -6.48
N GLN A 101 -5.35 11.21 -6.79
CA GLN A 101 -5.14 11.76 -8.12
C GLN A 101 -5.10 10.65 -9.20
N ILE A 102 -4.52 9.50 -8.88
CA ILE A 102 -4.38 8.37 -9.81
C ILE A 102 -5.70 7.61 -9.96
N VAL A 103 -6.43 7.44 -8.86
CA VAL A 103 -7.63 6.60 -8.82
C VAL A 103 -8.90 7.38 -9.13
N PHE A 104 -9.05 8.59 -8.59
CA PHE A 104 -10.25 9.44 -8.69
C PHE A 104 -10.06 10.67 -9.59
N GLY A 105 -8.87 10.84 -10.17
CA GLY A 105 -8.55 11.95 -11.07
C GLY A 105 -8.46 13.31 -10.39
N ARG A 106 -8.46 13.37 -9.05
CA ARG A 106 -8.49 14.62 -8.31
C ARG A 106 -7.74 14.58 -6.97
N ARG A 107 -7.29 15.77 -6.58
CA ARG A 107 -6.75 16.08 -5.25
C ARG A 107 -7.86 16.67 -4.38
N TYR A 108 -7.81 16.40 -3.08
CA TYR A 108 -8.69 17.01 -2.07
C TYR A 108 -7.93 18.06 -1.26
N GLU A 109 -8.63 19.12 -0.86
CA GLU A 109 -8.09 20.08 0.09
C GLU A 109 -7.98 19.44 1.48
N TYR A 110 -6.97 19.81 2.26
CA TYR A 110 -6.76 19.24 3.61
C TYR A 110 -7.91 19.58 4.58
N GLY A 111 -8.67 20.65 4.31
CA GLY A 111 -9.86 21.02 5.07
C GLY A 111 -11.15 20.36 4.60
N ASP A 112 -11.13 19.56 3.53
CA ASP A 112 -12.33 18.91 3.00
C ASP A 112 -12.89 17.90 4.01
N HIS A 113 -14.08 18.18 4.54
CA HIS A 113 -14.71 17.36 5.56
C HIS A 113 -15.05 15.93 5.06
N ASN A 114 -15.45 15.78 3.80
CA ASN A 114 -15.76 14.47 3.23
C ASN A 114 -14.49 13.64 3.10
N PHE A 115 -13.40 14.26 2.67
CA PHE A 115 -12.10 13.61 2.58
C PHE A 115 -11.55 13.23 3.96
N GLN A 116 -11.64 14.12 4.96
CA GLN A 116 -11.25 13.77 6.34
C GLN A 116 -12.07 12.59 6.88
N SER A 117 -13.38 12.53 6.58
CA SER A 117 -14.23 11.40 6.95
C SER A 117 -13.81 10.09 6.27
N MET A 118 -13.42 10.15 5.00
CA MET A 118 -12.84 9.01 4.28
C MET A 118 -11.54 8.54 4.92
N LEU A 119 -10.59 9.45 5.20
CA LEU A 119 -9.31 9.10 5.83
C LEU A 119 -9.49 8.49 7.22
N LYS A 120 -10.44 9.02 8.01
CA LYS A 120 -10.80 8.46 9.31
C LYS A 120 -11.35 7.05 9.18
N SER A 121 -12.29 6.82 8.26
CA SER A 121 -12.86 5.50 8.01
C SER A 121 -11.78 4.51 7.55
N LEU A 122 -10.84 4.97 6.71
CA LEU A 122 -9.72 4.17 6.22
C LEU A 122 -8.77 3.78 7.36
N THR A 123 -8.40 4.72 8.22
CA THR A 123 -7.54 4.47 9.39
C THR A 123 -8.22 3.49 10.37
N GLU A 124 -9.51 3.69 10.66
CA GLU A 124 -10.27 2.80 11.54
C GLU A 124 -10.38 1.38 10.97
N MET A 125 -10.64 1.26 9.67
CA MET A 125 -10.71 -0.03 8.99
C MET A 125 -9.39 -0.77 9.07
N ALA A 126 -8.26 -0.10 8.74
CA ALA A 126 -6.93 -0.69 8.78
C ALA A 126 -6.50 -1.10 10.20
N TYR A 127 -6.78 -0.25 11.19
CA TYR A 127 -6.47 -0.53 12.59
C TYR A 127 -7.23 -1.78 13.07
N LEU A 128 -8.52 -1.85 12.80
CA LEU A 128 -9.35 -2.96 13.25
C LEU A 128 -9.02 -4.27 12.50
N GLU A 129 -8.68 -4.20 11.21
CA GLU A 129 -8.16 -5.34 10.43
C GLU A 129 -6.87 -5.90 11.06
N GLY A 130 -5.97 -5.03 11.51
CA GLY A 130 -4.73 -5.42 12.20
C GLY A 130 -4.90 -5.85 13.66
N SER A 131 -6.11 -5.76 14.22
CA SER A 131 -6.38 -6.00 15.64
C SER A 131 -6.78 -7.45 15.94
N ILE A 132 -6.82 -7.81 17.24
CA ILE A 132 -7.32 -9.11 17.70
C ILE A 132 -8.77 -9.38 17.26
N TRP A 133 -9.55 -8.33 16.99
CA TRP A 133 -10.94 -8.45 16.59
C TRP A 133 -11.11 -9.11 15.22
N ALA A 134 -10.21 -8.85 14.27
CA ALA A 134 -10.20 -9.53 12.97
C ALA A 134 -9.92 -11.04 13.14
N LEU A 135 -8.94 -11.38 13.97
CA LEU A 135 -8.60 -12.78 14.28
C LEU A 135 -9.76 -13.51 14.96
N LEU A 136 -10.42 -12.88 15.93
CA LEU A 136 -11.60 -13.45 16.60
C LEU A 136 -12.77 -13.62 15.64
N TYR A 137 -12.96 -12.68 14.71
CA TYR A 137 -14.01 -12.78 13.70
C TYR A 137 -13.76 -13.95 12.74
N ASP A 138 -12.52 -14.16 12.31
CA ASP A 138 -12.17 -15.27 11.43
C ASP A 138 -12.20 -16.63 12.14
N ALA A 139 -11.86 -16.68 13.44
CA ALA A 139 -11.92 -17.90 14.23
C ALA A 139 -13.36 -18.29 14.64
N PHE A 140 -14.20 -17.31 15.00
CA PHE A 140 -15.54 -17.53 15.54
C PHE A 140 -16.62 -16.69 14.84
N PRO A 141 -16.80 -16.81 13.51
CA PRO A 141 -17.65 -15.89 12.75
C PRO A 141 -19.12 -15.96 13.13
N ALA A 142 -19.63 -17.13 13.51
CA ALA A 142 -21.04 -17.28 13.92
C ALA A 142 -21.34 -16.50 15.20
N LEU A 143 -20.44 -16.57 16.20
CA LEU A 143 -20.55 -15.86 17.46
C LEU A 143 -20.35 -14.35 17.26
N MET A 144 -19.29 -13.97 16.54
CA MET A 144 -18.94 -12.57 16.32
C MET A 144 -19.98 -11.81 15.48
N LYS A 145 -20.78 -12.49 14.65
CA LYS A 145 -21.93 -11.88 13.97
C LYS A 145 -23.06 -11.47 14.91
N LEU A 146 -23.19 -12.11 16.07
CA LEU A 146 -24.27 -11.88 17.03
C LEU A 146 -23.88 -10.86 18.09
N LEU A 147 -22.59 -10.76 18.42
CA LEU A 147 -22.10 -9.87 19.47
C LEU A 147 -21.89 -8.44 18.96
N PRO A 148 -22.33 -7.40 19.71
CA PRO A 148 -21.86 -6.04 19.47
C PRO A 148 -20.38 -5.94 19.87
N GLY A 149 -19.61 -5.11 19.16
CA GLY A 149 -18.21 -4.89 19.52
C GLY A 149 -17.43 -4.10 18.46
N PRO A 150 -16.13 -3.84 18.72
CA PRO A 150 -15.27 -3.06 17.83
C PRO A 150 -15.13 -3.66 16.43
N HIS A 151 -15.24 -4.97 16.26
CA HIS A 151 -15.22 -5.64 14.94
C HIS A 151 -16.34 -5.15 14.02
N CYS A 152 -17.46 -4.67 14.55
CA CYS A 152 -18.53 -4.06 13.75
C CYS A 152 -18.06 -2.78 13.04
N GLY A 153 -17.08 -2.09 13.63
CA GLY A 153 -16.45 -0.89 13.08
C GLY A 153 -15.86 -1.11 11.70
N ILE A 154 -15.18 -2.25 11.47
CA ILE A 154 -14.60 -2.61 10.16
C ILE A 154 -15.67 -2.51 9.08
N PHE A 155 -16.84 -3.11 9.33
CA PHE A 155 -17.90 -3.18 8.32
C PHE A 155 -18.60 -1.84 8.14
N SER A 156 -18.76 -1.02 9.18
CA SER A 156 -19.29 0.34 9.01
C SER A 156 -18.35 1.25 8.25
N SER A 157 -17.05 1.20 8.55
CA SER A 157 -16.04 1.99 7.88
C SER A 157 -15.87 1.56 6.42
N SER A 158 -15.90 0.24 6.14
CA SER A 158 -15.94 -0.29 4.77
C SER A 158 -17.15 0.23 3.99
N ARG A 159 -18.37 0.12 4.55
CA ARG A 159 -19.58 0.64 3.89
C ARG A 159 -19.52 2.15 3.63
N SER A 160 -18.96 2.91 4.57
CA SER A 160 -18.79 4.37 4.41
C SER A 160 -17.83 4.67 3.25
N LEU A 161 -16.69 4.00 3.19
CA LEU A 161 -15.71 4.15 2.10
C LEU A 161 -16.29 3.71 0.75
N GLU A 162 -16.96 2.56 0.70
CA GLU A 162 -17.63 2.06 -0.50
C GLU A 162 -18.69 3.04 -1.00
N ALA A 163 -19.46 3.67 -0.11
CA ALA A 163 -20.42 4.69 -0.48
C ALA A 163 -19.76 5.94 -1.06
N SER A 164 -18.68 6.43 -0.45
CA SER A 164 -17.89 7.55 -0.98
C SER A 164 -17.32 7.23 -2.37
N ILE A 165 -16.71 6.05 -2.53
CA ILE A 165 -16.14 5.59 -3.81
C ILE A 165 -17.23 5.46 -4.87
N ARG A 166 -18.40 4.93 -4.52
CA ARG A 166 -19.53 4.83 -5.46
C ARG A 166 -19.99 6.22 -5.91
N GLY A 167 -20.01 7.21 -5.01
CA GLY A 167 -20.23 8.60 -5.37
C GLY A 167 -19.23 9.14 -6.40
N GLU A 168 -17.93 8.82 -6.24
CA GLU A 168 -16.92 9.16 -7.24
C GLU A 168 -17.18 8.46 -8.58
N ILE A 169 -17.50 7.16 -8.58
CA ILE A 169 -17.77 6.41 -9.81
C ILE A 169 -18.96 7.03 -10.57
N GLU A 170 -20.05 7.37 -9.87
CA GLU A 170 -21.21 8.01 -10.50
C GLU A 170 -20.85 9.38 -11.09
N ARG A 171 -19.98 10.16 -10.43
CA ARG A 171 -19.46 11.42 -10.99
C ARG A 171 -18.72 11.19 -12.31
N HIS A 172 -17.85 10.18 -12.39
CA HIS A 172 -17.12 9.87 -13.63
C HIS A 172 -18.05 9.41 -14.75
N LYS A 173 -19.12 8.67 -14.43
CA LYS A 173 -20.10 8.23 -15.43
C LYS A 173 -20.83 9.38 -16.11
N LEU A 174 -21.03 10.52 -15.43
CA LEU A 174 -21.74 11.68 -15.98
C LEU A 174 -20.98 12.39 -17.11
N ASP A 175 -19.65 12.37 -17.07
CA ASP A 175 -18.79 13.13 -17.98
C ASP A 175 -17.66 12.29 -18.61
N LEU A 176 -17.81 10.96 -18.60
CA LEU A 176 -16.84 10.02 -19.17
C LEU A 176 -16.59 10.29 -20.66
N ASP A 177 -15.36 10.64 -21.00
CA ASP A 177 -14.87 10.67 -22.38
C ASP A 177 -14.02 9.42 -22.67
N PRO A 178 -14.53 8.45 -23.47
CA PRO A 178 -13.78 7.24 -23.82
C PRO A 178 -12.46 7.51 -24.57
N SER A 179 -12.30 8.68 -25.18
CA SER A 179 -11.12 9.04 -25.96
C SER A 179 -9.98 9.57 -25.09
N ASN A 180 -10.30 10.07 -23.89
CA ASN A 180 -9.36 10.72 -23.01
C ASN A 180 -9.63 10.33 -21.53
N PRO A 181 -9.33 9.08 -21.13
CA PRO A 181 -9.51 8.64 -19.76
C PRO A 181 -8.63 9.44 -18.82
N ARG A 182 -9.22 9.98 -17.74
CA ARG A 182 -8.52 10.84 -16.79
C ARG A 182 -7.73 10.06 -15.76
N ASP A 183 -8.22 8.88 -15.38
CA ASP A 183 -7.75 8.13 -14.22
C ASP A 183 -8.11 6.63 -14.30
N TYR A 184 -7.87 5.92 -13.20
CA TYR A 184 -8.22 4.50 -13.04
C TYR A 184 -9.72 4.22 -13.24
N ILE A 185 -10.61 5.04 -12.69
CA ILE A 185 -12.06 4.84 -12.77
C ILE A 185 -12.52 4.95 -14.22
N ASP A 186 -12.17 6.04 -14.92
CA ASP A 186 -12.54 6.21 -16.33
C ASP A 186 -12.07 5.04 -17.18
N SER A 187 -10.80 4.64 -16.99
CA SER A 187 -10.22 3.52 -17.74
C SER A 187 -10.94 2.21 -17.47
N PHE A 188 -11.36 1.97 -16.22
CA PHE A 188 -12.10 0.77 -15.85
C PHE A 188 -13.50 0.77 -16.46
N LEU A 189 -14.20 1.91 -16.41
CA LEU A 189 -15.54 2.07 -17.01
C LEU A 189 -15.50 1.88 -18.54
N ILE A 190 -14.42 2.29 -19.20
CA ILE A 190 -14.20 2.04 -20.63
C ILE A 190 -13.96 0.54 -20.88
N GLU A 191 -13.11 -0.10 -20.08
CA GLU A 191 -12.80 -1.52 -20.19
C GLU A 191 -14.04 -2.40 -19.93
N GLU A 192 -14.88 -2.01 -18.97
CA GLU A 192 -16.18 -2.64 -18.70
C GLU A 192 -17.08 -2.65 -19.94
N LYS A 193 -17.18 -1.54 -20.66
CA LYS A 193 -17.96 -1.46 -21.90
C LYS A 193 -17.48 -2.45 -22.96
N HIS A 194 -16.18 -2.69 -23.06
CA HIS A 194 -15.59 -3.65 -24.00
C HIS A 194 -15.72 -5.12 -23.57
N ASN A 195 -15.88 -5.39 -22.27
CA ASN A 195 -15.89 -6.74 -21.71
C ASN A 195 -17.24 -7.13 -21.07
N ARG A 196 -18.34 -6.50 -21.52
CA ARG A 196 -19.70 -6.83 -21.07
C ARG A 196 -19.94 -8.35 -21.18
N ASN A 197 -20.39 -8.96 -20.09
CA ASN A 197 -20.65 -10.41 -19.94
C ASN A 197 -19.41 -11.31 -19.81
N SER A 198 -18.22 -10.76 -19.51
CA SER A 198 -17.07 -11.60 -19.18
C SER A 198 -17.09 -12.05 -17.71
N GLU A 199 -16.63 -13.27 -17.43
CA GLU A 199 -16.39 -13.75 -16.05
C GLU A 199 -15.22 -13.03 -15.34
N LEU A 200 -14.71 -11.93 -15.92
CA LEU A 200 -13.52 -11.21 -15.47
C LEU A 200 -13.83 -10.08 -14.48
N ARG A 201 -15.11 -9.90 -14.11
CA ARG A 201 -15.59 -8.95 -13.08
C ARG A 201 -15.22 -7.50 -13.40
N PHE A 202 -15.36 -7.10 -14.66
CA PHE A 202 -15.46 -5.67 -14.98
C PHE A 202 -16.91 -5.25 -14.78
N ASP A 203 -17.24 -4.94 -13.54
CA ASP A 203 -18.55 -4.48 -13.10
C ASP A 203 -18.36 -3.43 -11.98
N ASP A 204 -19.35 -2.57 -11.80
CA ASP A 204 -19.34 -1.49 -10.81
C ASP A 204 -18.97 -1.96 -9.40
N ASP A 205 -19.48 -3.10 -8.95
CA ASP A 205 -19.23 -3.60 -7.59
C ASP A 205 -17.76 -4.02 -7.43
N ASN A 206 -17.18 -4.66 -8.45
CA ASN A 206 -15.77 -4.96 -8.42
C ASN A 206 -14.89 -3.70 -8.56
N LEU A 207 -15.33 -2.68 -9.32
CA LEU A 207 -14.63 -1.39 -9.42
C LEU A 207 -14.53 -0.72 -8.05
N VAL A 208 -15.64 -0.65 -7.30
CA VAL A 208 -15.66 -0.11 -5.94
C VAL A 208 -14.61 -0.79 -5.06
N LEU A 209 -14.55 -2.12 -5.08
CA LEU A 209 -13.60 -2.89 -4.29
C LEU A 209 -12.15 -2.71 -4.76
N CYS A 210 -11.90 -2.58 -6.07
CA CYS A 210 -10.56 -2.29 -6.58
C CYS A 210 -10.09 -0.88 -6.17
N CYS A 211 -10.97 0.11 -6.20
CA CYS A 211 -10.67 1.47 -5.74
C CYS A 211 -10.42 1.50 -4.22
N LEU A 212 -11.21 0.76 -3.44
CA LEU A 212 -11.01 0.60 -2.00
C LEU A 212 -9.63 0.00 -1.71
N ASP A 213 -9.27 -1.07 -2.41
CA ASP A 213 -7.96 -1.73 -2.30
C ASP A 213 -6.80 -0.77 -2.60
N LEU A 214 -6.88 -0.03 -3.72
CA LEU A 214 -5.85 0.93 -4.10
C LEU A 214 -5.73 2.07 -3.08
N PHE A 215 -6.87 2.60 -2.62
CA PHE A 215 -6.91 3.70 -1.66
C PHE A 215 -6.34 3.29 -0.30
N LEU A 216 -6.75 2.12 0.22
CA LEU A 216 -6.24 1.56 1.47
C LEU A 216 -4.73 1.32 1.41
N ALA A 217 -4.26 0.59 0.40
CA ALA A 217 -2.86 0.23 0.30
C ALA A 217 -1.95 1.42 0.01
N GLY A 218 -2.38 2.33 -0.86
CA GLY A 218 -1.62 3.52 -1.23
C GLY A 218 -1.50 4.55 -0.11
N SER A 219 -2.51 4.63 0.76
CA SER A 219 -2.57 5.64 1.83
C SER A 219 -1.95 5.15 3.13
N GLU A 220 -2.57 4.17 3.79
CA GLU A 220 -2.27 3.84 5.18
C GLU A 220 -0.82 3.38 5.36
N THR A 221 -0.35 2.46 4.51
CA THR A 221 0.98 1.85 4.69
C THR A 221 2.12 2.85 4.52
N THR A 222 1.99 3.75 3.55
CA THR A 222 2.99 4.79 3.28
C THR A 222 2.95 5.86 4.38
N SER A 223 1.77 6.33 4.79
CA SER A 223 1.66 7.30 5.88
C SER A 223 2.23 6.76 7.20
N LYS A 224 1.97 5.49 7.53
CA LYS A 224 2.55 4.85 8.72
C LYS A 224 4.07 4.72 8.63
N THR A 225 4.60 4.42 7.43
CA THR A 225 6.06 4.40 7.20
C THR A 225 6.68 5.78 7.45
N LEU A 226 6.06 6.86 6.97
CA LEU A 226 6.53 8.23 7.19
C LEU A 226 6.44 8.62 8.68
N GLN A 227 5.35 8.26 9.37
CA GLN A 227 5.20 8.48 10.81
C GLN A 227 6.32 7.80 11.60
N TRP A 228 6.61 6.52 11.31
CA TRP A 228 7.76 5.82 11.91
C TRP A 228 9.09 6.46 11.53
N GLY A 229 9.23 6.93 10.28
CA GLY A 229 10.41 7.67 9.85
C GLY A 229 10.68 8.91 10.70
N LEU A 230 9.65 9.73 10.95
CA LEU A 230 9.77 10.88 11.85
C LEU A 230 10.17 10.46 13.27
N ILE A 231 9.50 9.45 13.83
CA ILE A 231 9.83 8.92 15.17
C ILE A 231 11.30 8.47 15.23
N TYR A 232 11.77 7.72 14.24
CA TYR A 232 13.15 7.23 14.22
C TYR A 232 14.17 8.36 14.05
N LEU A 233 13.91 9.34 13.19
CA LEU A 233 14.82 10.48 12.99
C LEU A 233 14.89 11.37 14.24
N ILE A 234 13.75 11.66 14.88
CA ILE A 234 13.70 12.44 16.13
C ILE A 234 14.50 11.76 17.24
N ASN A 235 14.43 10.43 17.33
CA ASN A 235 15.17 9.67 18.34
C ASN A 235 16.65 9.42 17.98
N ASN A 236 17.08 9.75 16.76
CA ASN A 236 18.44 9.51 16.27
C ASN A 236 18.98 10.75 15.54
N ALA A 237 19.13 11.86 16.27
CA ALA A 237 19.55 13.15 15.71
C ALA A 237 20.83 13.08 14.86
N GLN A 238 21.82 12.26 15.25
CA GLN A 238 23.05 12.09 14.48
C GLN A 238 22.81 11.47 13.08
N ILE A 239 21.81 10.60 12.95
CA ILE A 239 21.41 10.02 11.66
C ILE A 239 20.71 11.08 10.83
N GLN A 240 19.83 11.88 11.45
CA GLN A 240 19.15 13.00 10.80
C GLN A 240 20.15 14.05 10.26
N ASP A 241 21.18 14.40 11.04
CA ASP A 241 22.22 15.35 10.62
C ASP A 241 22.99 14.85 9.39
N LYS A 242 23.29 13.55 9.32
CA LYS A 242 23.95 12.95 8.16
C LYS A 242 23.05 12.94 6.92
N VAL A 243 21.75 12.71 7.09
CA VAL A 243 20.77 12.83 6.00
C VAL A 243 20.72 14.28 5.48
N HIS A 244 20.61 15.27 6.38
CA HIS A 244 20.65 16.69 6.00
C HIS A 244 21.94 17.05 5.26
N ALA A 245 23.10 16.65 5.77
CA ALA A 245 24.39 16.92 5.13
C ALA A 245 24.51 16.30 3.73
N GLU A 246 23.95 15.09 3.52
CA GLU A 246 23.93 14.46 2.20
C GLU A 246 23.00 15.21 1.23
N ILE A 247 21.80 15.59 1.68
CA ILE A 247 20.82 16.35 0.89
C ILE A 247 21.40 17.72 0.50
N ASP A 248 21.99 18.46 1.44
CA ASP A 248 22.59 19.77 1.19
C ASP A 248 23.74 19.69 0.18
N ARG A 249 24.55 18.63 0.24
CA ARG A 249 25.68 18.42 -0.68
C ARG A 249 25.22 18.08 -2.10
N VAL A 250 24.17 17.28 -2.24
CA VAL A 250 23.77 16.70 -3.54
C VAL A 250 22.70 17.53 -4.24
N ILE A 251 21.73 18.02 -3.49
CA ILE A 251 20.58 18.79 -4.01
C ILE A 251 20.79 20.28 -3.75
N GLY A 252 21.24 20.64 -2.54
CA GLY A 252 21.33 22.02 -2.09
C GLY A 252 19.96 22.65 -1.83
N GLN A 253 19.92 23.98 -1.75
CA GLN A 253 18.71 24.74 -1.37
C GLN A 253 18.00 25.43 -2.55
N SER A 254 18.53 25.31 -3.77
CA SER A 254 18.05 26.09 -4.94
C SER A 254 16.94 25.42 -5.73
N ARG A 255 16.66 24.14 -5.49
CA ARG A 255 15.65 23.35 -6.22
C ARG A 255 15.03 22.28 -5.34
N GLN A 256 13.89 21.75 -5.79
CA GLN A 256 13.24 20.61 -5.14
C GLN A 256 13.98 19.29 -5.44
N PRO A 257 13.90 18.30 -4.53
CA PRO A 257 14.35 16.93 -4.79
C PRO A 257 13.58 16.29 -5.96
N SER A 258 14.26 15.40 -6.69
CA SER A 258 13.70 14.58 -7.78
C SER A 258 14.14 13.12 -7.66
N MET A 259 13.44 12.22 -8.35
CA MET A 259 13.81 10.80 -8.40
C MET A 259 15.17 10.56 -9.07
N ALA A 260 15.62 11.50 -9.92
CA ALA A 260 16.95 11.50 -10.51
C ALA A 260 18.08 11.70 -9.48
N ASP A 261 17.78 12.27 -8.31
CA ASP A 261 18.77 12.48 -7.25
C ASP A 261 19.07 11.20 -6.46
N ARG A 262 18.13 10.25 -6.43
CA ARG A 262 18.20 9.04 -5.59
C ARG A 262 19.52 8.25 -5.72
N PRO A 263 20.08 8.00 -6.92
CA PRO A 263 21.37 7.29 -7.05
C PRO A 263 22.55 8.01 -6.38
N ASN A 264 22.44 9.32 -6.15
CA ASN A 264 23.47 10.15 -5.52
C ASN A 264 23.21 10.38 -4.01
N LEU A 265 22.15 9.79 -3.45
CA LEU A 265 21.77 9.87 -2.03
C LEU A 265 21.84 8.50 -1.34
N PRO A 266 22.99 7.78 -1.39
CA PRO A 266 23.08 6.42 -0.86
C PRO A 266 22.81 6.34 0.65
N TYR A 267 23.17 7.35 1.44
CA TYR A 267 22.93 7.34 2.88
C TYR A 267 21.44 7.55 3.20
N THR A 268 20.80 8.51 2.55
CA THR A 268 19.36 8.77 2.68
C THR A 268 18.55 7.57 2.21
N ASP A 269 18.94 6.93 1.10
CA ASP A 269 18.31 5.69 0.62
C ASP A 269 18.47 4.56 1.64
N ALA A 270 19.65 4.39 2.26
CA ALA A 270 19.86 3.40 3.32
C ALA A 270 18.98 3.67 4.56
N VAL A 271 18.85 4.94 4.99
CA VAL A 271 17.99 5.33 6.10
C VAL A 271 16.51 5.01 5.80
N ILE A 272 16.03 5.27 4.58
CA ILE A 272 14.65 4.92 4.18
C ILE A 272 14.42 3.41 4.24
N HIS A 273 15.38 2.61 3.73
CA HIS A 273 15.29 1.15 3.82
C HIS A 273 15.23 0.66 5.27
N GLU A 274 16.01 1.29 6.16
CA GLU A 274 16.04 0.90 7.57
C GLU A 274 14.79 1.34 8.34
N ILE A 275 14.21 2.51 8.01
CA ILE A 275 12.88 2.91 8.49
C ILE A 275 11.83 1.85 8.12
N GLN A 276 11.84 1.35 6.88
CA GLN A 276 10.94 0.28 6.44
C GLN A 276 11.22 -1.04 7.16
N ARG A 277 12.51 -1.38 7.37
CA ARG A 277 12.93 -2.61 8.06
C ARG A 277 12.45 -2.64 9.51
N MET A 278 12.64 -1.54 10.24
CA MET A 278 12.26 -1.42 11.65
C MET A 278 10.76 -1.16 11.83
N GLY A 279 10.17 -0.31 10.99
CA GLY A 279 8.74 0.00 11.04
C GLY A 279 7.87 -1.23 10.78
N ASN A 280 8.30 -2.12 9.87
CA ASN A 280 7.70 -3.44 9.64
C ASN A 280 6.16 -3.41 9.60
N ILE A 281 5.61 -2.48 8.80
CA ILE A 281 4.20 -2.07 8.81
C ILE A 281 3.24 -3.24 8.56
N VAL A 282 3.64 -4.23 7.77
CA VAL A 282 2.83 -5.41 7.44
C VAL A 282 3.57 -6.69 7.88
N PRO A 283 3.63 -7.00 9.17
CA PRO A 283 4.52 -8.02 9.73
C PRO A 283 4.24 -9.44 9.23
N LEU A 284 2.98 -9.76 8.91
CA LEU A 284 2.55 -11.09 8.48
C LEU A 284 2.38 -11.22 6.95
N ASN A 285 2.64 -10.14 6.20
CA ASN A 285 2.22 -10.00 4.81
C ASN A 285 0.72 -10.36 4.61
N GLY A 286 0.27 -10.46 3.35
CA GLY A 286 -1.01 -11.06 3.03
C GLY A 286 -0.95 -12.59 3.10
N LEU A 287 -1.93 -13.21 3.77
CA LEU A 287 -2.06 -14.67 3.86
C LEU A 287 -2.10 -15.32 2.47
N ARG A 288 -1.42 -16.45 2.31
CA ARG A 288 -1.38 -17.22 1.07
C ARG A 288 -1.98 -18.61 1.25
N MET A 289 -2.37 -19.21 0.13
CA MET A 289 -2.95 -20.54 0.09
C MET A 289 -2.30 -21.37 -1.02
N ALA A 290 -2.02 -22.64 -0.73
CA ALA A 290 -1.50 -23.58 -1.70
C ALA A 290 -2.57 -23.93 -2.76
N ALA A 291 -2.27 -23.68 -4.03
CA ALA A 291 -3.18 -23.97 -5.15
C ALA A 291 -3.30 -25.48 -5.46
N LYS A 292 -2.28 -26.26 -5.07
CA LYS A 292 -2.17 -27.72 -5.19
C LYS A 292 -1.29 -28.27 -4.06
N ASP A 293 -1.28 -29.59 -3.89
CA ASP A 293 -0.33 -30.25 -3.00
C ASP A 293 1.09 -29.89 -3.44
N THR A 294 1.89 -29.37 -2.51
CA THR A 294 3.23 -28.86 -2.81
C THR A 294 4.17 -29.17 -1.64
N THR A 295 5.44 -29.42 -1.96
CA THR A 295 6.50 -29.56 -0.95
C THR A 295 7.21 -28.22 -0.74
N LEU A 296 7.39 -27.81 0.51
CA LEU A 296 8.13 -26.62 0.90
C LEU A 296 9.17 -27.00 1.97
N GLY A 297 10.45 -27.00 1.60
CA GLY A 297 11.47 -27.67 2.41
C GLY A 297 11.12 -29.15 2.60
N ASP A 298 11.08 -29.61 3.85
CA ASP A 298 10.77 -31.01 4.19
C ASP A 298 9.26 -31.25 4.47
N PHE A 299 8.41 -30.24 4.27
CA PHE A 299 7.00 -30.30 4.59
C PHE A 299 6.13 -30.45 3.34
N VAL A 300 5.15 -31.36 3.40
CA VAL A 300 4.07 -31.47 2.41
C VAL A 300 2.92 -30.56 2.84
N ILE A 301 2.66 -29.54 2.04
CA ILE A 301 1.54 -28.62 2.21
C ILE A 301 0.40 -29.09 1.30
N PRO A 302 -0.75 -29.54 1.86
CA PRO A 302 -1.88 -29.98 1.05
C PRO A 302 -2.49 -28.80 0.30
N LYS A 303 -3.20 -29.08 -0.79
CA LYS A 303 -4.02 -28.12 -1.53
C LYS A 303 -4.98 -27.43 -0.55
N ARG A 304 -5.08 -26.11 -0.68
CA ARG A 304 -5.79 -25.21 0.25
C ARG A 304 -5.15 -25.04 1.62
N GLY A 305 -3.95 -25.59 1.85
CA GLY A 305 -3.15 -25.29 3.03
C GLY A 305 -2.80 -23.81 3.09
N HIS A 306 -3.04 -23.18 4.23
CA HIS A 306 -2.73 -21.78 4.45
C HIS A 306 -1.25 -21.60 4.77
N VAL A 307 -0.63 -20.55 4.23
CA VAL A 307 0.76 -20.20 4.48
C VAL A 307 0.82 -18.74 4.91
N VAL A 308 1.38 -18.53 6.09
CA VAL A 308 1.73 -17.20 6.61
C VAL A 308 3.17 -16.92 6.22
N THR A 309 3.43 -15.76 5.64
CA THR A 309 4.78 -15.37 5.22
C THR A 309 5.22 -14.16 6.02
N PRO A 310 5.84 -14.35 7.20
CA PRO A 310 6.29 -13.23 8.01
C PRO A 310 7.31 -12.38 7.24
N ALA A 311 7.08 -11.07 7.20
CA ALA A 311 8.02 -10.11 6.63
C ALA A 311 9.33 -10.03 7.46
N THR A 312 9.21 -10.27 8.77
CA THR A 312 10.29 -10.21 9.77
C THR A 312 11.34 -11.30 9.64
N ALA A 313 11.00 -12.46 9.07
CA ALA A 313 11.94 -13.57 8.95
C ALA A 313 13.16 -13.23 8.07
N ARG A 314 13.10 -12.15 7.27
CA ARG A 314 14.23 -11.65 6.48
C ARG A 314 14.96 -10.49 7.17
N SER A 315 14.25 -9.63 7.90
CA SER A 315 14.83 -8.45 8.56
C SER A 315 15.63 -8.76 9.82
N VAL A 316 15.33 -9.89 10.49
CA VAL A 316 16.06 -10.35 11.68
C VAL A 316 17.16 -11.36 11.32
N SER A 317 16.90 -12.28 10.38
CA SER A 317 17.87 -13.33 10.02
C SER A 317 19.11 -12.81 9.28
N GLN A 318 19.02 -11.67 8.59
CA GLN A 318 20.18 -11.02 7.99
C GLN A 318 20.93 -10.08 8.96
N ALA A 319 20.35 -9.74 10.11
CA ALA A 319 20.84 -8.68 10.99
C ALA A 319 21.69 -9.18 12.18
N GLY A 320 21.92 -10.49 12.32
CA GLY A 320 22.62 -11.07 13.47
C GLY A 320 21.83 -10.92 14.77
N GLU A 321 21.99 -11.88 15.69
CA GLU A 321 21.34 -11.89 17.01
C GLU A 321 21.86 -10.75 17.89
N THR A 322 21.27 -9.55 17.78
CA THR A 322 21.19 -8.52 18.83
C THR A 322 20.30 -7.38 18.29
N VAL A 323 19.11 -7.22 18.86
CA VAL A 323 18.29 -6.01 18.66
C VAL A 323 18.81 -4.95 19.62
N GLU A 324 20.03 -4.48 19.36
CA GLU A 324 20.52 -3.20 19.87
C GLU A 324 20.75 -2.31 18.65
N THR A 325 20.42 -1.04 18.80
CA THR A 325 20.65 0.05 17.86
C THR A 325 22.15 0.23 17.66
N ASP A 326 22.76 -0.67 16.91
CA ASP A 326 24.15 -0.59 16.48
C ASP A 326 24.21 0.33 15.25
N ASP A 327 24.92 1.46 15.39
CA ASP A 327 25.14 2.46 14.34
C ASP A 327 25.67 1.83 13.04
N ASN A 328 26.31 0.66 13.12
CA ASN A 328 26.83 -0.07 11.96
C ASN A 328 25.78 -0.85 11.16
N LYS A 329 24.56 -1.06 11.69
CA LYS A 329 23.48 -1.76 10.94
C LYS A 329 22.82 -0.88 9.87
N TRP A 330 22.99 0.44 9.96
CA TRP A 330 22.52 1.42 8.98
C TRP A 330 23.38 1.46 7.70
N ILE A 331 24.55 0.82 7.71
CA ILE A 331 25.53 0.92 6.62
C ILE A 331 25.84 -0.50 6.12
N VAL A 332 25.30 -0.86 4.96
CA VAL A 332 25.87 -1.98 4.20
C VAL A 332 27.19 -1.48 3.60
N PRO A 333 28.34 -2.13 3.83
CA PRO A 333 29.61 -1.70 3.24
C PRO A 333 29.49 -1.65 1.71
N SER A 334 29.92 -0.54 1.12
CA SER A 334 29.87 -0.19 -0.30
C SER A 334 30.76 -1.05 -1.21
N HIS A 335 31.07 -2.27 -0.81
CA HIS A 335 31.79 -3.23 -1.63
C HIS A 335 30.88 -4.43 -1.80
N HIS A 336 30.04 -4.41 -2.84
CA HIS A 336 29.62 -5.55 -3.68
C HIS A 336 28.71 -5.03 -4.80
N HIS A 337 29.16 -4.00 -5.54
CA HIS A 337 28.69 -3.80 -6.91
C HIS A 337 29.34 -4.87 -7.80
N THR A 338 28.76 -6.08 -7.81
CA THR A 338 29.03 -7.05 -8.88
C THR A 338 27.79 -7.15 -9.75
N THR A 339 27.93 -6.55 -10.92
CA THR A 339 27.13 -6.62 -12.13
C THR A 339 26.35 -7.93 -12.28
N LEU A 340 25.02 -7.87 -12.23
CA LEU A 340 24.14 -8.85 -12.88
C LEU A 340 23.33 -8.13 -13.96
N ARG A 341 24.03 -7.78 -15.04
CA ARG A 341 23.40 -7.74 -16.37
C ARG A 341 23.01 -9.18 -16.70
N THR A 342 21.72 -9.46 -16.72
CA THR A 342 21.23 -10.67 -17.41
C THR A 342 20.26 -10.21 -18.49
N THR A 343 20.74 -10.40 -19.71
CA THR A 343 20.09 -10.30 -21.01
C THR A 343 18.77 -11.06 -21.05
N TYR A 344 17.72 -10.39 -21.53
CA TYR A 344 16.52 -11.02 -22.08
C TYR A 344 16.64 -10.96 -23.61
N THR A 345 16.76 -12.13 -24.22
CA THR A 345 16.16 -12.44 -25.53
C THR A 345 14.94 -13.30 -25.28
#